data_AF-A0A8H4AL48-F1
#
_entry.id   AF-A0A8H4AL48-F1
#
_cell.length_a   1.000
_cell.length_b   1.000
_cell.length_c   1.000
_cell.angle_alpha   90.00
_cell.angle_beta   90.00
_cell.angle_gamma   90.00
#
_symmetry.space_group_name_H-M   'P 1'
#
loop_
_entity.id
_entity.type
_entity.pdbx_description
1 polymer ?
#
loop_
_entity_poly.entity_id
_entity_poly.type
_entity_poly.pdbx_seq_one_letter_code
_entity_poly.pdbx_strand_id
1 'polypeptide(L)'
;METLQNIADTKIIVGDGKIFYAYSQKLKKETQYFNFALSESWARKEDDFYIIMKPNATKDGMDNILQYLYSRKQYNSQEVKEFINTFSLADEMLLDAYLVVLRQYFDTNIEILLKKDLLLILDFIENHNHMQEIVVKTIFNKPKLFFSADKFQNIPIRHLKLVISKNNLNIEELQIIKDNILQYLNSRKQNNPQEVKEFITAFSLAEEKRVDAYLVMLR
;
A
#
# COMPACT_ATOMS: atom_id res chain seq x y z
N MET A 1 22.37 -5.33 19.65
CA MET A 1 22.71 -4.20 18.76
C MET A 1 23.96 -3.44 19.22
N GLU A 2 24.35 -3.47 20.50
CA GLU A 2 25.56 -2.78 21.01
C GLU A 2 26.91 -3.29 20.46
N THR A 3 26.98 -4.52 19.94
CA THR A 3 28.23 -5.10 19.40
C THR A 3 28.52 -4.77 17.93
N LEU A 4 27.68 -3.98 17.25
CA LEU A 4 27.80 -3.70 15.80
C LEU A 4 28.51 -2.37 15.47
N GLN A 5 28.76 -1.50 16.45
CA GLN A 5 29.32 -0.15 16.21
C GLN A 5 30.81 -0.13 15.84
N ASN A 6 31.58 -1.18 16.15
CA ASN A 6 33.05 -1.14 16.00
C ASN A 6 33.60 -1.44 14.59
N ILE A 7 32.74 -1.70 13.59
CA ILE A 7 33.18 -2.02 12.22
C ILE A 7 32.30 -1.41 11.13
N ALA A 8 31.28 -0.61 11.48
CA ALA A 8 30.41 0.00 10.49
C ALA A 8 31.17 1.09 9.72
N ASP A 9 30.98 1.15 8.41
CA ASP A 9 31.64 2.10 7.51
C ASP A 9 30.63 2.95 6.74
N THR A 10 29.33 2.79 7.01
CA THR A 10 28.24 3.51 6.34
C THR A 10 27.29 4.13 7.37
N LYS A 11 26.96 5.40 7.18
CA LYS A 11 25.90 6.12 7.89
C LYS A 11 24.72 6.35 6.93
N ILE A 12 23.55 5.85 7.31
CA ILE A 12 22.29 6.14 6.63
C ILE A 12 21.53 7.15 7.48
N ILE A 13 21.26 8.34 6.93
CA ILE A 13 20.59 9.44 7.61
C ILE A 13 19.17 9.55 7.07
N VAL A 14 18.16 9.38 7.93
CA VAL A 14 16.75 9.42 7.54
C VAL A 14 16.10 10.79 7.85
N GLY A 15 14.82 10.98 7.48
CA GLY A 15 14.17 12.30 7.45
C GLY A 15 14.15 13.08 8.76
N ASP A 16 14.09 12.40 9.91
CA ASP A 16 14.12 13.02 11.23
C ASP A 16 15.55 13.23 11.77
N GLY A 17 16.57 13.00 10.95
CA GLY A 17 17.98 13.10 11.31
C GLY A 17 18.53 11.86 12.04
N LYS A 18 17.72 10.81 12.26
CA LYS A 18 18.22 9.56 12.85
C LYS A 18 19.28 8.93 11.95
N ILE A 19 20.39 8.53 12.58
CA ILE A 19 21.50 7.86 11.92
C ILE A 19 21.45 6.36 12.22
N PHE A 20 21.54 5.56 11.15
CA PHE A 20 21.76 4.12 11.20
C PHE A 20 23.17 3.81 10.72
N TYR A 21 23.85 2.91 11.44
CA TYR A 21 25.18 2.44 11.09
C TYR A 21 25.08 1.07 10.42
N ALA A 22 25.75 0.91 9.27
CA ALA A 22 25.69 -0.29 8.45
C ALA A 22 27.05 -0.65 7.83
N TYR A 23 27.13 -1.87 7.29
CA TYR A 23 28.31 -2.38 6.57
C TYR A 23 28.06 -2.26 5.07
N SER A 24 28.83 -1.39 4.40
CA SER A 24 28.72 -1.12 2.98
C SER A 24 28.72 -2.42 2.16
N GLN A 25 29.65 -3.32 2.47
CA GLN A 25 29.81 -4.60 1.77
C GLN A 25 28.60 -5.53 1.92
N LYS A 26 27.91 -5.49 3.05
CA LYS A 26 26.67 -6.26 3.21
C LYS A 26 25.56 -5.62 2.37
N LEU A 27 25.38 -4.31 2.50
CA LEU A 27 24.36 -3.59 1.73
C LEU A 27 24.51 -3.77 0.21
N LYS A 28 25.74 -3.65 -0.32
CA LYS A 28 26.05 -3.84 -1.75
C LYS A 28 25.66 -5.22 -2.28
N LYS A 29 25.86 -6.27 -1.49
CA LYS A 29 25.53 -7.65 -1.88
C LYS A 29 24.02 -7.91 -1.94
N GLU A 30 23.26 -7.15 -1.18
CA GLU A 30 21.83 -7.39 -0.99
C GLU A 30 20.94 -6.70 -2.03
N THR A 31 21.38 -5.57 -2.60
CA THR A 31 20.61 -4.86 -3.63
C THR A 31 21.50 -4.04 -4.55
N GLN A 32 21.06 -3.95 -5.81
CA GLN A 32 21.65 -3.08 -6.81
C GLN A 32 21.63 -1.61 -6.38
N TYR A 33 20.59 -1.17 -5.65
CA TYR A 33 20.50 0.19 -5.14
C TYR A 33 21.74 0.57 -4.33
N PHE A 34 22.09 -0.24 -3.34
CA PHE A 34 23.26 0.01 -2.50
C PHE A 34 24.56 -0.28 -3.25
N ASN A 35 24.58 -1.23 -4.18
CA ASN A 35 25.74 -1.45 -5.04
C ASN A 35 26.13 -0.19 -5.81
N PHE A 36 25.14 0.50 -6.39
CA PHE A 36 25.35 1.78 -7.07
C PHE A 36 25.62 2.93 -6.09
N ALA A 37 24.80 3.11 -5.06
CA ALA A 37 24.92 4.22 -4.11
C ALA A 37 26.25 4.22 -3.34
N LEU A 38 26.87 3.05 -3.16
CA LEU A 38 28.16 2.91 -2.48
C LEU A 38 29.32 2.63 -3.45
N SER A 39 29.11 2.77 -4.76
CA SER A 39 30.17 2.64 -5.77
C SER A 39 31.15 3.81 -5.72
N GLU A 40 32.39 3.61 -6.16
CA GLU A 40 33.42 4.66 -6.13
C GLU A 40 32.99 5.95 -6.84
N SER A 41 32.20 5.83 -7.92
CA SER A 41 31.76 6.96 -8.73
C SER A 41 30.63 7.78 -8.12
N TRP A 42 29.87 7.21 -7.18
CA TRP A 42 28.64 7.84 -6.64
C TRP A 42 28.67 8.05 -5.15
N ALA A 43 29.52 7.32 -4.43
CA ALA A 43 29.49 7.32 -2.99
C ALA A 43 30.03 8.63 -2.41
N ARG A 44 29.24 9.27 -1.56
CA ARG A 44 29.70 10.37 -0.71
C ARG A 44 30.43 9.79 0.49
N LYS A 45 31.64 10.29 0.77
CA LYS A 45 32.41 9.95 1.97
C LYS A 45 32.66 11.16 2.86
N GLU A 46 32.47 11.01 4.15
CA GLU A 46 32.77 12.00 5.19
C GLU A 46 33.33 11.30 6.43
N ASP A 47 34.47 11.76 6.93
CA ASP A 47 35.15 11.22 8.12
C ASP A 47 35.27 9.68 8.10
N ASP A 48 35.73 9.13 6.97
CA ASP A 48 35.87 7.69 6.70
C ASP A 48 34.56 6.88 6.57
N PHE A 49 33.39 7.53 6.67
CA PHE A 49 32.10 6.88 6.45
C PHE A 49 31.53 7.18 5.07
N TYR A 50 30.91 6.18 4.46
CA TYR A 50 29.94 6.39 3.39
C TYR A 50 28.68 7.05 3.94
N ILE A 51 28.17 8.07 3.26
CA ILE A 51 26.97 8.80 3.67
C ILE A 51 25.84 8.53 2.67
N ILE A 52 24.74 7.96 3.18
CA ILE A 52 23.51 7.76 2.41
C ILE A 52 22.42 8.62 3.05
N MET A 53 21.84 9.54 2.27
CA MET A 53 20.72 10.36 2.71
C MET A 53 19.41 9.77 2.20
N LYS A 54 18.46 9.54 3.11
CA LYS A 54 17.10 9.08 2.81
C LYS A 54 16.09 10.00 3.50
N PRO A 55 15.95 11.27 3.06
CA PRO A 55 15.08 12.23 3.73
C PRO A 55 13.60 11.81 3.72
N ASN A 56 13.20 10.95 2.78
CA ASN A 56 11.84 10.41 2.70
C ASN A 56 11.63 9.17 3.60
N ALA A 57 12.70 8.62 4.18
CA ALA A 57 12.59 7.45 5.06
C ALA A 57 12.18 7.87 6.47
N THR A 58 11.31 7.06 7.07
CA THR A 58 11.05 7.09 8.50
C THR A 58 12.02 6.18 9.23
N LYS A 59 12.20 6.40 10.54
CA LYS A 59 13.00 5.54 11.41
C LYS A 59 12.52 4.08 11.35
N ASP A 60 11.22 3.85 11.53
CA ASP A 60 10.68 2.47 11.57
C ASP A 60 10.79 1.78 10.21
N GLY A 61 10.55 2.52 9.13
CA GLY A 61 10.74 2.01 7.77
C GLY A 61 12.19 1.57 7.52
N MET A 62 13.16 2.41 7.86
CA MET A 62 14.59 2.07 7.70
C MET A 62 15.04 0.93 8.63
N ASP A 63 14.52 0.88 9.85
CA ASP A 63 14.82 -0.20 10.79
C ASP A 63 14.30 -1.55 10.25
N ASN A 64 13.08 -1.60 9.70
CA ASN A 64 12.53 -2.79 9.05
C ASN A 64 13.37 -3.23 7.84
N ILE A 65 13.80 -2.29 7.00
CA ILE A 65 14.70 -2.56 5.86
C ILE A 65 16.00 -3.20 6.36
N LEU A 66 16.66 -2.61 7.34
CA LEU A 66 17.94 -3.12 7.85
C LEU A 66 17.76 -4.47 8.55
N GLN A 67 16.70 -4.68 9.32
CA GLN A 67 16.40 -5.97 9.92
C GLN A 67 16.21 -7.06 8.85
N TYR A 68 15.49 -6.76 7.76
CA TYR A 68 15.36 -7.71 6.65
C TYR A 68 16.71 -8.00 5.98
N LEU A 69 17.49 -6.97 5.65
CA LEU A 69 18.80 -7.13 5.00
C LEU A 69 19.79 -7.90 5.88
N TYR A 70 19.67 -7.77 7.20
CA TYR A 70 20.63 -8.38 8.11
C TYR A 70 20.29 -9.80 8.55
N SER A 71 19.01 -10.06 8.82
CA SER A 71 18.56 -11.30 9.45
C SER A 71 17.38 -11.96 8.75
N ARG A 72 16.96 -11.45 7.57
CA ARG A 72 15.75 -11.92 6.86
C ARG A 72 14.51 -11.93 7.75
N LYS A 73 14.45 -11.02 8.73
CA LYS A 73 13.33 -10.95 9.66
C LYS A 73 12.04 -10.66 8.88
N GLN A 74 10.99 -11.42 9.19
CA GLN A 74 9.68 -11.18 8.63
C GLN A 74 9.08 -9.88 9.17
N TYR A 75 8.33 -9.19 8.32
CA TYR A 75 7.56 -8.02 8.73
C TYR A 75 6.34 -8.47 9.56
N ASN A 76 6.06 -7.79 10.67
CA ASN A 76 5.00 -8.17 11.60
C ASN A 76 4.24 -7.01 12.25
N SER A 77 4.57 -5.75 11.91
CA SER A 77 3.86 -4.60 12.48
C SER A 77 2.48 -4.44 11.87
N GLN A 78 1.48 -4.21 12.71
CA GLN A 78 0.12 -3.94 12.28
C GLN A 78 -0.14 -2.46 12.00
N GLU A 79 0.86 -1.59 12.08
CA GLU A 79 0.67 -0.15 11.83
C GLU A 79 0.66 0.15 10.32
N VAL A 80 -0.45 0.71 9.81
CA VAL A 80 -0.64 0.94 8.37
C VAL A 80 0.42 1.89 7.81
N LYS A 81 0.72 2.99 8.53
CA LYS A 81 1.75 3.95 8.12
C LYS A 81 3.14 3.31 8.08
N GLU A 82 3.46 2.46 9.04
CA GLU A 82 4.74 1.76 9.08
C GLU A 82 4.87 0.80 7.91
N PHE A 83 3.81 0.05 7.58
CA PHE A 83 3.78 -0.85 6.44
C PHE A 83 4.02 -0.09 5.13
N ILE A 84 3.28 0.99 4.89
CA ILE A 84 3.40 1.80 3.67
C ILE A 84 4.81 2.38 3.55
N ASN A 85 5.35 2.99 4.62
CA ASN A 85 6.70 3.54 4.60
C ASN A 85 7.76 2.47 4.33
N THR A 86 7.61 1.29 4.94
CA THR A 86 8.52 0.15 4.72
C THR A 86 8.43 -0.34 3.27
N PHE A 87 7.22 -0.48 2.73
CA PHE A 87 6.99 -0.93 1.35
C PHE A 87 7.56 0.06 0.34
N SER A 88 7.25 1.35 0.48
CA SER A 88 7.76 2.39 -0.42
C SER A 88 9.28 2.47 -0.39
N LEU A 89 9.92 2.33 0.78
CA LEU A 89 11.39 2.26 0.86
C LEU A 89 11.95 1.00 0.20
N ALA A 90 11.32 -0.15 0.40
CA ALA A 90 11.74 -1.39 -0.24
C ALA A 90 11.67 -1.30 -1.77
N ASP A 91 10.61 -0.66 -2.29
CA ASP A 91 10.43 -0.40 -3.73
C ASP A 91 11.50 0.57 -4.26
N GLU A 92 11.70 1.70 -3.60
CA GLU A 92 12.73 2.69 -3.97
C GLU A 92 14.15 2.09 -3.95
N MET A 93 14.39 1.14 -3.04
CA MET A 93 15.69 0.49 -2.85
C MET A 93 15.83 -0.83 -3.62
N LEU A 94 14.89 -1.13 -4.52
CA LEU A 94 14.90 -2.29 -5.40
C LEU A 94 15.06 -3.61 -4.63
N LEU A 95 14.36 -3.75 -3.51
CA LEU A 95 14.38 -4.93 -2.65
C LEU A 95 13.31 -5.95 -3.05
N ASP A 96 13.40 -6.48 -4.27
CA ASP A 96 12.36 -7.35 -4.85
C ASP A 96 11.99 -8.54 -3.95
N ALA A 97 12.99 -9.20 -3.38
CA ALA A 97 12.78 -10.31 -2.45
C ALA A 97 12.04 -9.89 -1.18
N TYR A 98 12.26 -8.66 -0.69
CA TYR A 98 11.53 -8.14 0.47
C TYR A 98 10.11 -7.73 0.09
N LEU A 99 9.92 -7.13 -1.10
CA LEU A 99 8.59 -6.78 -1.61
C LEU A 99 7.69 -8.01 -1.74
N VAL A 100 8.24 -9.18 -2.08
CA VAL A 100 7.48 -10.45 -2.04
C VAL A 100 7.00 -10.76 -0.63
N VAL A 101 7.87 -10.65 0.38
CA VAL A 101 7.50 -10.87 1.79
C VAL A 101 6.45 -9.86 2.27
N LEU A 102 6.60 -8.58 1.91
CA LEU A 102 5.65 -7.53 2.28
C LEU A 102 4.29 -7.71 1.60
N ARG A 103 4.25 -8.16 0.34
CA ARG A 103 3.01 -8.52 -0.36
C ARG A 103 2.31 -9.70 0.33
N GLN A 104 3.04 -10.77 0.66
CA GLN A 104 2.48 -11.90 1.40
C GLN A 104 1.91 -11.49 2.77
N TYR A 105 2.62 -10.60 3.47
CA TYR A 105 2.12 -10.01 4.71
C TYR A 105 0.82 -9.23 4.47
N PHE A 106 0.78 -8.36 3.46
CA PHE A 106 -0.41 -7.58 3.11
C PHE A 106 -1.62 -8.48 2.82
N ASP A 107 -1.43 -9.48 1.97
CA ASP A 107 -2.48 -10.41 1.54
C ASP A 107 -3.08 -11.15 2.75
N THR A 108 -2.23 -11.56 3.70
CA THR A 108 -2.65 -12.29 4.91
C THR A 108 -3.31 -11.38 5.94
N ASN A 109 -2.95 -10.09 5.99
CA ASN A 109 -3.35 -9.17 7.05
C ASN A 109 -4.32 -8.07 6.58
N ILE A 110 -4.80 -8.12 5.34
CA ILE A 110 -5.57 -7.03 4.72
C ILE A 110 -6.79 -6.61 5.52
N GLU A 111 -7.54 -7.55 6.11
CA GLU A 111 -8.69 -7.22 6.94
C GLU A 111 -8.30 -6.38 8.17
N ILE A 112 -7.18 -6.71 8.81
CA ILE A 112 -6.68 -5.97 9.99
C ILE A 112 -6.27 -4.56 9.56
N LEU A 113 -5.55 -4.45 8.44
CA LEU A 113 -5.09 -3.16 7.91
C LEU A 113 -6.26 -2.25 7.52
N LEU A 114 -7.28 -2.80 6.85
CA LEU A 114 -8.49 -2.05 6.48
C LEU A 114 -9.27 -1.55 7.70
N LYS A 115 -9.36 -2.35 8.77
CA LYS A 115 -10.00 -1.93 10.03
C LYS A 115 -9.25 -0.79 10.70
N LYS A 116 -7.93 -0.76 10.60
CA LYS A 116 -7.11 0.30 11.20
C LYS A 116 -7.19 1.61 10.44
N ASP A 117 -6.98 1.58 9.12
CA ASP A 117 -7.05 2.80 8.32
C ASP A 117 -7.41 2.52 6.85
N LEU A 118 -8.71 2.38 6.60
CA LEU A 118 -9.27 2.15 5.26
C LEU A 118 -8.80 3.19 4.22
N LEU A 119 -8.87 4.48 4.55
CA LEU A 119 -8.56 5.54 3.58
C LEU A 119 -7.09 5.50 3.17
N LEU A 120 -6.20 5.36 4.16
CA LEU A 120 -4.76 5.32 3.90
C LEU A 120 -4.36 4.10 3.06
N ILE A 121 -5.03 2.94 3.26
CA ILE A 121 -4.84 1.77 2.40
C ILE A 121 -5.35 2.04 0.98
N LEU A 122 -6.55 2.62 0.83
CA LEU A 122 -7.12 2.92 -0.49
C LEU A 122 -6.26 3.91 -1.29
N ASP A 123 -5.69 4.92 -0.63
CA ASP A 123 -4.74 5.85 -1.24
C ASP A 123 -3.44 5.15 -1.66
N PHE A 124 -2.89 4.30 -0.80
CA PHE A 124 -1.65 3.59 -1.08
C PHE A 124 -1.75 2.65 -2.29
N ILE A 125 -2.84 1.89 -2.39
CA ILE A 125 -3.00 0.87 -3.44
C ILE A 125 -3.36 1.45 -4.81
N GLU A 126 -3.55 2.77 -4.97
CA GLU A 126 -3.95 3.37 -6.25
C GLU A 126 -3.03 2.99 -7.41
N ASN A 127 -1.75 2.72 -7.13
CA ASN A 127 -0.76 2.30 -8.14
C ASN A 127 -0.36 0.82 -8.05
N HIS A 128 -1.06 0.00 -7.25
CA HIS A 128 -0.70 -1.39 -6.99
C HIS A 128 -1.84 -2.36 -7.37
N ASN A 129 -1.93 -2.73 -8.65
CA ASN A 129 -3.01 -3.56 -9.20
C ASN A 129 -3.32 -4.84 -8.40
N HIS A 130 -2.30 -5.61 -8.00
CA HIS A 130 -2.48 -6.83 -7.18
C HIS A 130 -3.16 -6.52 -5.83
N MET A 131 -2.71 -5.47 -5.16
CA MET A 131 -3.26 -5.06 -3.88
C MET A 131 -4.68 -4.52 -4.04
N GLN A 132 -4.98 -3.80 -5.13
CA GLN A 132 -6.35 -3.39 -5.45
C GLN A 132 -7.29 -4.58 -5.52
N GLU A 133 -6.91 -5.63 -6.27
CA GLU A 133 -7.75 -6.82 -6.40
C GLU A 133 -8.04 -7.48 -5.06
N ILE A 134 -7.04 -7.58 -4.18
CA ILE A 134 -7.18 -8.20 -2.85
C ILE A 134 -8.05 -7.35 -1.93
N VAL A 135 -7.83 -6.03 -1.90
CA VAL A 135 -8.63 -5.10 -1.11
C VAL A 135 -10.08 -5.15 -1.55
N VAL A 136 -10.34 -5.10 -2.85
CA VAL A 136 -11.68 -5.14 -3.42
C VAL A 136 -12.38 -6.46 -3.09
N LYS A 137 -11.71 -7.60 -3.30
CA LYS A 137 -12.24 -8.92 -2.91
C LYS A 137 -12.57 -8.99 -1.41
N THR A 138 -11.72 -8.41 -0.56
CA THR A 138 -11.92 -8.42 0.90
C THR A 138 -13.10 -7.54 1.32
N ILE A 139 -13.24 -6.36 0.74
CA ILE A 139 -14.39 -5.47 0.96
C ILE A 139 -15.68 -6.16 0.52
N PHE A 140 -15.67 -6.84 -0.62
CA PHE A 140 -16.83 -7.56 -1.13
C PHE A 140 -17.25 -8.73 -0.23
N ASN A 141 -16.29 -9.54 0.22
CA ASN A 141 -16.58 -10.63 1.15
C ASN A 141 -17.03 -10.14 2.53
N LYS A 142 -16.63 -8.92 2.92
CA LYS A 142 -16.95 -8.33 4.22
C LYS A 142 -17.33 -6.85 4.07
N PRO A 143 -18.52 -6.54 3.52
CA PRO A 143 -18.92 -5.17 3.19
C PRO A 143 -18.88 -4.21 4.39
N LYS A 144 -19.09 -4.73 5.61
CA LYS A 144 -19.00 -3.95 6.85
C LYS A 144 -17.63 -3.28 7.01
N LEU A 145 -16.51 -3.86 6.55
CA LEU A 145 -15.19 -3.22 6.61
C LEU A 145 -15.16 -1.86 5.90
N PHE A 146 -16.01 -1.71 4.88
CA PHE A 146 -16.13 -0.50 4.08
C PHE A 146 -17.25 0.42 4.57
N PHE A 147 -18.43 -0.15 4.85
CA PHE A 147 -19.65 0.60 5.19
C PHE A 147 -19.83 0.92 6.67
N SER A 148 -19.26 0.12 7.58
CA SER A 148 -19.33 0.36 9.03
C SER A 148 -18.20 1.24 9.55
N ALA A 149 -17.34 1.74 8.66
CA ALA A 149 -16.38 2.77 9.05
C ALA A 149 -17.18 4.04 9.38
N ASP A 150 -16.95 4.64 10.56
CA ASP A 150 -17.47 5.98 10.91
C ASP A 150 -17.11 7.04 9.84
N LYS A 151 -16.11 6.71 9.01
CA LYS A 151 -15.58 7.49 7.91
C LYS A 151 -16.19 7.16 6.54
N PHE A 152 -17.16 6.25 6.42
CA PHE A 152 -17.81 5.95 5.13
C PHE A 152 -18.35 7.24 4.48
N GLN A 153 -18.91 8.12 5.32
CA GLN A 153 -19.39 9.43 4.90
C GLN A 153 -18.30 10.35 4.32
N ASN A 154 -17.03 10.02 4.51
CA ASN A 154 -15.85 10.79 4.12
C ASN A 154 -15.03 10.12 3.01
N ILE A 155 -15.45 8.96 2.48
CA ILE A 155 -14.70 8.27 1.42
C ILE A 155 -14.76 9.10 0.12
N PRO A 156 -13.61 9.49 -0.46
CA PRO A 156 -13.53 10.09 -1.79
C PRO A 156 -14.20 9.25 -2.87
N ILE A 157 -14.88 9.90 -3.81
CA ILE A 157 -15.58 9.22 -4.93
C ILE A 157 -14.62 8.39 -5.78
N ARG A 158 -13.35 8.80 -5.92
CA ARG A 158 -12.33 8.01 -6.62
C ARG A 158 -12.14 6.60 -6.05
N HIS A 159 -12.19 6.42 -4.72
CA HIS A 159 -12.06 5.08 -4.13
C HIS A 159 -13.34 4.27 -4.28
N LEU A 160 -14.51 4.90 -4.28
CA LEU A 160 -15.76 4.23 -4.64
C LEU A 160 -15.69 3.70 -6.08
N LYS A 161 -15.17 4.52 -7.02
CA LYS A 161 -14.93 4.11 -8.40
C LYS A 161 -13.95 2.94 -8.48
N LEU A 162 -12.86 2.96 -7.71
CA LEU A 162 -11.91 1.85 -7.62
C LEU A 162 -12.62 0.55 -7.20
N VAL A 163 -13.36 0.57 -6.09
CA VAL A 163 -14.03 -0.63 -5.54
C VAL A 163 -15.03 -1.20 -6.54
N ILE A 164 -15.77 -0.34 -7.23
CA ILE A 164 -16.80 -0.75 -8.19
C ILE A 164 -16.22 -1.20 -9.52
N SER A 165 -15.20 -0.51 -10.04
CA SER A 165 -14.64 -0.79 -11.37
C SER A 165 -13.98 -2.16 -11.46
N LYS A 166 -13.57 -2.72 -10.33
CA LYS A 166 -12.93 -4.05 -10.22
C LYS A 166 -13.95 -5.15 -9.86
N ASN A 167 -15.25 -4.97 -10.15
CA ASN A 167 -16.33 -5.86 -9.72
C ASN A 167 -16.43 -7.19 -10.48
N ASN A 168 -15.71 -8.22 -10.03
CA ASN A 168 -16.05 -9.61 -10.35
C ASN A 168 -17.18 -10.18 -9.44
N LEU A 169 -18.08 -9.32 -8.94
CA LEU A 169 -19.11 -9.64 -7.92
C LEU A 169 -20.27 -10.50 -8.41
N ASN A 170 -20.91 -11.29 -7.56
CA ASN A 170 -22.24 -11.82 -7.89
C ASN A 170 -23.35 -10.74 -7.71
N ILE A 171 -24.58 -11.05 -8.12
CA ILE A 171 -25.70 -10.09 -8.15
C ILE A 171 -26.12 -9.66 -6.72
N GLU A 172 -26.05 -10.56 -5.74
CA GLU A 172 -26.45 -10.29 -4.36
C GLU A 172 -25.51 -9.32 -3.65
N GLU A 173 -24.19 -9.52 -3.83
CA GLU A 173 -23.15 -8.65 -3.28
C GLU A 173 -23.23 -7.24 -3.89
N LEU A 174 -23.51 -7.16 -5.20
CA LEU A 174 -23.75 -5.89 -5.88
C LEU A 174 -24.93 -5.13 -5.29
N GLN A 175 -26.03 -5.81 -4.97
CA GLN A 175 -27.24 -5.17 -4.46
C GLN A 175 -27.02 -4.55 -3.06
N ILE A 176 -26.31 -5.24 -2.17
CA ILE A 176 -25.97 -4.71 -0.84
C ILE A 176 -25.08 -3.48 -0.96
N ILE A 177 -24.11 -3.52 -1.87
CA ILE A 177 -23.17 -2.42 -2.11
C ILE A 177 -23.90 -1.23 -2.73
N LYS A 178 -24.81 -1.49 -3.66
CA LYS A 178 -25.67 -0.52 -4.32
C LYS A 178 -26.54 0.23 -3.33
N ASP A 179 -27.25 -0.46 -2.44
CA ASP A 179 -28.17 0.19 -1.50
C ASP A 179 -27.42 1.13 -0.54
N ASN A 180 -26.26 0.69 -0.03
CA ASN A 180 -25.42 1.52 0.84
C ASN A 180 -24.79 2.71 0.10
N ILE A 181 -24.31 2.51 -1.14
CA ILE A 181 -23.74 3.58 -1.96
C ILE A 181 -24.81 4.57 -2.38
N LEU A 182 -25.99 4.12 -2.84
CA LEU A 182 -27.09 4.99 -3.23
C LEU A 182 -27.62 5.79 -2.04
N GLN A 183 -27.77 5.16 -0.86
CA GLN A 183 -28.14 5.87 0.37
C GLN A 183 -27.14 7.00 0.69
N TYR A 184 -25.84 6.74 0.51
CA TYR A 184 -24.78 7.72 0.72
C TYR A 184 -24.71 8.82 -0.36
N LEU A 185 -24.81 8.47 -1.63
CA LEU A 185 -24.85 9.46 -2.71
C LEU A 185 -26.07 10.38 -2.58
N ASN A 186 -27.20 9.83 -2.12
CA ASN A 186 -28.39 10.62 -1.82
C ASN A 186 -28.21 11.54 -0.60
N SER A 187 -27.42 11.16 0.41
CA SER A 187 -27.10 12.07 1.52
C SER A 187 -26.11 13.17 1.13
N ARG A 188 -25.27 12.94 0.10
CA ARG A 188 -24.32 13.93 -0.45
C ARG A 188 -24.85 14.77 -1.62
N LYS A 189 -26.06 14.49 -2.11
CA LYS A 189 -26.65 15.11 -3.31
C LYS A 189 -26.67 16.65 -3.30
N GLN A 190 -26.67 17.28 -2.12
CA GLN A 190 -26.65 18.74 -1.99
C GLN A 190 -25.27 19.37 -2.22
N ASN A 191 -24.17 18.61 -2.10
CA ASN A 191 -22.81 19.16 -2.09
C ASN A 191 -22.01 18.91 -3.40
N ASN A 192 -22.32 17.87 -4.19
CA ASN A 192 -21.61 17.63 -5.46
C ASN A 192 -22.46 16.85 -6.52
N PRO A 193 -23.48 17.49 -7.13
CA PRO A 193 -24.52 16.78 -7.90
C PRO A 193 -24.00 16.10 -9.18
N GLN A 194 -23.03 16.70 -9.87
CA GLN A 194 -22.55 16.25 -11.17
C GLN A 194 -21.71 14.97 -11.05
N GLU A 195 -20.75 14.95 -10.13
CA GLU A 195 -19.88 13.79 -9.89
C GLU A 195 -20.68 12.58 -9.38
N VAL A 196 -21.68 12.83 -8.53
CA VAL A 196 -22.64 11.82 -8.06
C VAL A 196 -23.47 11.26 -9.21
N LYS A 197 -23.95 12.12 -10.12
CA LYS A 197 -24.75 11.70 -11.28
C LYS A 197 -23.93 10.86 -12.25
N GLU A 198 -22.73 11.29 -12.59
CA GLU A 198 -21.80 10.55 -13.45
C GLU A 198 -21.46 9.18 -12.87
N PHE A 199 -21.28 9.12 -11.55
CA PHE A 199 -21.03 7.86 -10.86
C PHE A 199 -22.22 6.91 -10.91
N ILE A 200 -23.45 7.38 -10.66
CA ILE A 200 -24.67 6.55 -10.76
C ILE A 200 -24.81 6.00 -12.17
N THR A 201 -24.58 6.83 -13.19
CA THR A 201 -24.64 6.42 -14.60
C THR A 201 -23.59 5.35 -14.93
N ALA A 202 -22.34 5.54 -14.51
CA ALA A 202 -21.28 4.56 -14.73
C ALA A 202 -21.57 3.22 -14.03
N PHE A 203 -22.15 3.27 -12.83
CA PHE A 203 -22.57 2.09 -12.07
C PHE A 203 -23.67 1.31 -12.81
N SER A 204 -24.73 1.99 -13.27
CA SER A 204 -25.82 1.35 -14.02
C SER A 204 -25.35 0.73 -15.35
N LEU A 205 -24.46 1.40 -16.08
CA LEU A 205 -23.88 0.87 -17.33
C LEU A 205 -23.04 -0.40 -17.11
N ALA A 206 -22.33 -0.47 -15.98
CA ALA A 206 -21.57 -1.66 -15.62
C ALA A 206 -22.48 -2.85 -15.29
N GLU A 207 -23.64 -2.64 -14.67
CA GLU A 207 -24.64 -3.68 -14.43
C GLU A 207 -25.23 -4.22 -15.74
N GLU A 208 -25.65 -3.34 -16.65
CA GLU A 208 -26.27 -3.71 -17.93
C GLU A 208 -25.35 -4.61 -18.77
N LYS A 209 -24.07 -4.22 -18.91
CA LYS A 209 -23.07 -5.02 -19.62
C LYS A 209 -22.87 -6.42 -19.02
N ARG A 210 -23.06 -6.59 -17.70
CA ARG A 210 -22.91 -7.89 -17.03
C ARG A 210 -24.12 -8.78 -17.27
N VAL A 211 -25.32 -8.22 -17.23
CA VAL A 211 -26.55 -8.93 -17.59
C VAL A 211 -26.44 -9.43 -19.03
N ASP A 212 -26.00 -8.58 -19.96
CA ASP A 212 -25.80 -8.95 -21.36
C ASP A 212 -24.77 -10.07 -21.53
N ALA A 213 -23.61 -9.98 -20.86
CA ALA A 213 -22.60 -11.03 -20.92
C ALA A 213 -23.11 -12.38 -20.39
N TYR A 214 -23.92 -12.37 -19.34
CA TYR A 214 -24.52 -13.57 -18.77
C TYR A 214 -25.59 -14.18 -19.70
N LEU A 215 -26.42 -13.33 -20.34
CA LEU A 215 -27.41 -13.76 -21.33
C LEU A 215 -26.79 -14.34 -22.59
N VAL A 216 -25.62 -13.85 -23.02
CA VAL A 216 -24.85 -14.41 -24.15
C VAL A 216 -24.31 -15.80 -23.82
N MET A 217 -23.85 -16.05 -22.59
CA MET A 217 -23.36 -17.38 -22.18
C MET A 217 -24.47 -18.45 -22.05
N LEU A 218 -25.73 -18.04 -21.99
CA LEU A 218 -26.89 -18.93 -21.90
C LEU A 218 -27.53 -19.25 -23.27
N ARG A 219 -27.00 -18.71 -24.36
CA ARG A 219 -27.44 -18.97 -25.76
C ARG A 219 -26.46 -19.90 -26.46
#